data_AF-A0A920E3Q5-F1
#
_entry.id   AF-A0A920E3Q5-F1
#
_cell.length_a   1.000
_cell.length_b   1.000
_cell.length_c   1.000
_cell.angle_alpha   90.00
_cell.angle_beta   90.00
_cell.angle_gamma   90.00
#
_symmetry.space_group_name_H-M   'P 1'
#
loop_
_entity.id
_entity.type
_entity.pdbx_description
1 polymer ?
#
loop_
_entity_poly.entity_id
_entity_poly.type
_entity_poly.pdbx_seq_one_letter_code
_entity_poly.pdbx_strand_id
1 'polypeptide(L)'
;MDRHIDNPYMSSGRADLSFTIFLNNKEDYKGGFLSIESFNSEEKFKLNAGEIIIYPSTYLHSVEEVIDGERLVFIGWIESYVKSIEEREYLFDLDAAARSLLAKYGRSDEVDLIFKSYSNLLKRLGS
;
A
#
# COMPACT_ATOMS: atom_id res chain seq x y z
N MET A 1 -13.65 16.63 10.63
CA MET A 1 -13.14 15.52 9.80
C MET A 1 -13.36 14.25 10.59
N ASP A 2 -14.15 13.32 10.04
CA ASP A 2 -14.36 12.03 10.69
C ASP A 2 -13.23 11.09 10.32
N ARG A 3 -12.28 10.96 11.25
CA ARG A 3 -11.22 9.95 11.20
C ARG A 3 -11.84 8.59 11.39
N HIS A 4 -11.47 7.64 10.55
CA HIS A 4 -12.01 6.30 10.58
C HIS A 4 -10.96 5.25 10.19
N ILE A 5 -11.31 4.01 10.46
CA ILE A 5 -10.71 2.83 9.86
C ILE A 5 -11.74 2.23 8.90
N ASP A 6 -11.26 1.55 7.87
CA ASP A 6 -12.16 0.83 6.98
C ASP A 6 -12.79 -0.38 7.67
N ASN A 7 -13.92 -0.85 7.14
CA ASN A 7 -14.48 -2.13 7.57
C ASN A 7 -13.47 -3.26 7.28
N PRO A 8 -13.19 -4.15 8.22
CA PRO A 8 -12.19 -5.21 8.03
C PRO A 8 -12.60 -6.24 6.96
N TYR A 9 -13.89 -6.32 6.64
CA TYR A 9 -14.45 -7.19 5.61
C TYR A 9 -15.36 -6.39 4.68
N MET A 10 -15.06 -6.47 3.39
CA MET A 10 -15.87 -5.97 2.29
C MET A 10 -16.65 -7.12 1.65
N SER A 11 -17.59 -6.80 0.77
CA SER A 11 -18.31 -7.83 -0.01
C SER A 11 -17.38 -8.69 -0.88
N SER A 12 -16.18 -8.19 -1.18
CA SER A 12 -15.15 -8.87 -1.97
C SER A 12 -14.14 -9.67 -1.16
N GLY A 13 -14.17 -9.63 0.19
CA GLY A 13 -13.18 -10.28 1.04
C GLY A 13 -12.60 -9.37 2.12
N ARG A 14 -11.45 -9.72 2.67
CA ARG A 14 -10.77 -8.93 3.71
C ARG A 14 -10.15 -7.65 3.14
N ALA A 15 -10.29 -6.54 3.86
CA ALA A 15 -9.59 -5.30 3.52
C ALA A 15 -8.23 -5.27 4.22
N ASP A 16 -7.19 -5.78 3.57
CA ASP A 16 -5.82 -5.72 4.12
C ASP A 16 -5.11 -4.41 3.78
N LEU A 17 -5.29 -3.97 2.53
CA LEU A 17 -4.71 -2.75 1.99
C LEU A 17 -5.83 -1.93 1.37
N SER A 18 -5.82 -0.63 1.66
CA SER A 18 -6.64 0.36 0.99
C SER A 18 -5.77 1.04 -0.06
N PHE A 19 -6.39 1.48 -1.15
CA PHE A 19 -5.70 2.26 -2.16
C PHE A 19 -6.55 3.45 -2.61
N THR A 20 -5.87 4.49 -3.07
CA THR A 20 -6.48 5.66 -3.73
C THR A 20 -5.69 5.97 -4.99
N ILE A 21 -6.35 5.91 -6.13
CA ILE A 21 -5.84 6.39 -7.42
C ILE A 21 -6.40 7.79 -7.65
N PHE A 22 -5.52 8.76 -7.87
CA PHE A 22 -5.90 10.15 -8.13
C PHE A 22 -6.25 10.32 -9.61
N LEU A 23 -7.41 10.93 -9.92
CA LEU A 23 -7.93 11.05 -11.29
C LEU A 23 -7.78 12.46 -11.88
N ASN A 24 -7.49 13.45 -11.05
CA ASN A 24 -7.15 14.80 -11.46
C ASN A 24 -5.91 15.31 -10.71
N ASN A 25 -5.27 16.36 -11.22
CA ASN A 25 -4.00 16.83 -10.66
C ASN A 25 -4.21 17.53 -9.32
N LYS A 26 -3.19 17.48 -8.46
CA LYS A 26 -3.24 18.10 -7.13
C LYS A 26 -3.39 19.63 -7.20
N GLU A 27 -3.03 20.26 -8.32
CA GLU A 27 -3.20 21.70 -8.55
C GLU A 27 -4.64 22.07 -8.95
N ASP A 28 -5.48 21.11 -9.38
CA ASP A 28 -6.85 21.36 -9.86
C ASP A 28 -7.85 21.60 -8.72
N TYR A 29 -7.44 21.42 -7.46
CA TYR A 29 -8.27 21.63 -6.27
C TYR A 29 -7.45 22.14 -5.07
N LYS A 30 -8.09 22.77 -4.09
CA LYS A 30 -7.48 23.19 -2.81
C LYS A 30 -8.02 22.36 -1.64
N GLY A 31 -7.18 22.10 -0.64
CA GLY A 31 -7.52 21.13 0.42
C GLY A 31 -7.51 19.70 -0.11
N GLY A 32 -8.37 18.83 0.45
CA GLY A 32 -8.56 17.46 -0.03
C GLY A 32 -7.35 16.53 0.18
N PHE A 33 -6.49 16.81 1.17
CA PHE A 33 -5.39 15.92 1.53
C PHE A 33 -5.92 14.64 2.14
N LEU A 34 -5.35 13.50 1.76
CA LEU A 34 -5.55 12.23 2.46
C LEU A 34 -4.56 12.18 3.62
N SER A 35 -5.05 12.27 4.85
CA SER A 35 -4.25 12.10 6.07
C SER A 35 -4.28 10.64 6.49
N ILE A 36 -3.11 10.03 6.66
CA ILE A 36 -2.95 8.64 7.12
C ILE A 36 -2.07 8.66 8.36
N GLU A 37 -2.53 7.98 9.41
CA GLU A 37 -1.80 7.89 10.66
C GLU A 37 -1.15 6.53 10.82
N SER A 38 0.18 6.58 10.94
CA SER A 38 0.99 5.48 11.41
C SER A 38 1.12 5.54 12.94
N PHE A 39 1.85 4.60 13.53
CA PHE A 39 2.05 4.51 14.97
C PHE A 39 2.61 5.81 15.61
N ASN A 40 3.45 6.56 14.89
CA ASN A 40 4.14 7.75 15.42
C ASN A 40 4.07 9.00 14.51
N SER A 41 3.35 8.94 13.39
CA SER A 41 3.27 10.06 12.43
C SER A 41 1.89 10.15 11.80
N GLU A 42 1.50 11.37 11.46
CA GLU A 42 0.45 11.62 10.47
C GLU A 42 1.12 12.12 9.19
N GLU A 43 0.86 11.45 8.08
CA GLU A 43 1.35 11.83 6.77
C GLU A 43 0.18 12.27 5.88
N LYS A 44 0.38 13.36 5.14
CA LYS A 44 -0.63 13.97 4.28
C LYS A 44 -0.26 13.81 2.82
N PHE A 45 -1.18 13.25 2.05
CA PHE A 45 -0.96 12.90 0.66
C PHE A 45 -1.89 13.66 -0.27
N LYS A 46 -1.30 14.21 -1.34
CA LYS A 46 -2.00 14.82 -2.46
C LYS A 46 -1.15 14.63 -3.72
N LEU A 47 -1.59 13.72 -4.58
CA LEU A 47 -0.81 13.20 -5.70
C LEU A 47 -1.36 13.69 -7.04
N ASN A 48 -0.58 13.55 -8.10
CA ASN A 48 -0.99 13.90 -9.46
C ASN A 48 -1.95 12.86 -10.06
N ALA A 49 -2.61 13.21 -11.16
CA ALA A 49 -3.46 12.28 -11.88
C ALA A 49 -2.66 11.04 -12.34
N GLY A 50 -3.23 9.85 -12.12
CA GLY A 50 -2.61 8.56 -12.45
C GLY A 50 -1.68 8.01 -11.37
N GLU A 51 -1.36 8.78 -10.32
CA GLU A 51 -0.59 8.29 -9.18
C GLU A 51 -1.49 7.56 -8.18
N ILE A 52 -0.92 6.55 -7.52
CA ILE A 52 -1.59 5.69 -6.55
C ILE A 52 -0.88 5.74 -5.20
N ILE A 53 -1.65 5.78 -4.13
CA ILE A 53 -1.18 5.45 -2.78
C ILE A 53 -1.85 4.17 -2.31
N ILE A 54 -1.07 3.30 -1.65
CA ILE A 54 -1.51 2.04 -1.05
C ILE A 54 -1.05 2.05 0.40
N TYR A 55 -1.94 1.72 1.33
CA TYR A 55 -1.65 1.74 2.76
C TYR A 55 -2.46 0.64 3.50
N PRO A 56 -2.03 0.18 4.68
CA PRO A 56 -2.82 -0.77 5.46
C PRO A 56 -4.20 -0.22 5.80
N SER A 57 -5.26 -1.00 5.56
CA SER A 57 -6.64 -0.60 5.87
C SER A 57 -6.90 -0.44 7.37
N THR A 58 -5.98 -0.92 8.21
CA THR A 58 -6.01 -0.77 9.67
C THR A 58 -5.54 0.61 10.14
N TYR A 59 -4.98 1.44 9.26
CA TYR A 59 -4.50 2.77 9.62
C TYR A 59 -5.69 3.74 9.71
N LEU A 60 -5.68 4.56 10.76
CA LEU A 60 -6.61 5.68 10.88
C LEU A 60 -6.35 6.66 9.75
N HIS A 61 -7.41 7.07 9.08
CA HIS A 61 -7.28 8.03 8.00
C HIS A 61 -8.50 8.94 7.88
N SER A 62 -8.31 10.06 7.20
CA SER A 62 -9.37 11.00 6.86
C SER A 62 -9.01 11.78 5.61
N VAL A 63 -10.02 12.36 4.96
CA VAL A 63 -9.81 13.30 3.86
C VAL A 63 -10.16 14.69 4.34
N GLU A 64 -9.25 15.63 4.12
CA GLU A 64 -9.50 17.03 4.42
C GLU A 64 -10.59 17.62 3.52
N GLU A 65 -11.25 18.68 3.99
CA GLU A 65 -12.24 19.39 3.18
C GLU A 65 -11.62 19.90 1.88
N VAL A 66 -12.35 19.77 0.77
CA VAL A 66 -12.00 20.41 -0.50
C VAL A 66 -12.55 21.82 -0.46
N ILE A 67 -11.65 22.80 -0.50
CA ILE A 67 -11.99 24.23 -0.33
C ILE A 67 -12.40 24.87 -1.67
N ASP A 68 -11.83 24.39 -2.77
CA ASP A 68 -11.98 24.94 -4.11
C ASP A 68 -11.68 23.84 -5.14
N GLY A 69 -12.43 23.79 -6.24
CA GLY A 69 -12.36 22.70 -7.23
C GLY A 69 -13.03 21.39 -6.80
N GLU A 70 -12.63 20.28 -7.41
CA GLU A 70 -13.16 18.94 -7.14
C GLU A 70 -12.01 17.93 -7.01
N ARG A 71 -12.12 16.99 -6.06
CA ARG A 71 -11.16 15.89 -5.89
C ARG A 71 -11.76 14.60 -6.45
N LEU A 72 -11.30 14.17 -7.61
CA LEU A 72 -11.71 12.93 -8.25
C LEU A 72 -10.72 11.82 -7.94
N VAL A 73 -11.23 10.74 -7.33
CA VAL A 73 -10.42 9.56 -7.00
C VAL A 73 -11.16 8.27 -7.27
N PHE A 74 -10.40 7.21 -7.50
CA PHE A 74 -10.87 5.84 -7.43
C PHE A 74 -10.27 5.17 -6.21
N ILE A 75 -11.11 4.70 -5.29
CA ILE A 75 -10.68 4.01 -4.07
C ILE A 75 -11.06 2.54 -4.13
N GLY A 76 -10.34 1.72 -3.38
CA GLY A 76 -10.71 0.33 -3.20
C GLY A 76 -9.85 -0.37 -2.16
N TRP A 77 -10.11 -1.67 -2.04
CA TRP A 77 -9.47 -2.55 -1.08
C TRP A 77 -8.90 -3.77 -1.77
N ILE A 78 -7.82 -4.29 -1.20
CA ILE A 78 -7.14 -5.49 -1.66
C ILE A 78 -7.10 -6.48 -0.51
N GLU A 79 -7.59 -7.70 -0.77
CA GLU A 79 -7.26 -8.85 0.06
C GLU A 79 -5.90 -9.39 -0.39
N SER A 80 -4.91 -9.27 0.49
CA SER A 80 -3.57 -9.81 0.24
C SER A 80 -3.56 -11.29 0.57
N TYR A 81 -2.77 -12.08 -0.17
CA TYR A 81 -2.47 -13.46 0.24
C TYR A 81 -1.85 -13.52 1.64
N VAL A 82 -1.05 -12.53 2.00
CA VAL A 82 -0.39 -12.44 3.32
C VAL A 82 -1.09 -11.38 4.15
N LYS A 83 -1.67 -11.79 5.28
CA LYS A 83 -2.52 -10.95 6.14
C LYS A 83 -1.75 -9.94 6.99
N SER A 84 -0.63 -10.33 7.59
CA SER A 84 0.18 -9.44 8.45
C SER A 84 0.91 -8.39 7.61
N ILE A 85 0.97 -7.16 8.14
CA ILE A 85 1.71 -6.04 7.52
C ILE A 85 3.20 -6.36 7.56
N GLU A 86 3.70 -6.80 8.70
CA GLU A 86 5.11 -7.11 8.96
C GLU A 86 5.59 -8.28 8.09
N GLU A 87 4.77 -9.32 7.94
CA GLU A 87 5.08 -10.46 7.09
C GLU A 87 5.15 -10.06 5.60
N ARG A 88 4.30 -9.13 5.16
CA ARG A 88 4.39 -8.56 3.79
C ARG A 88 5.69 -7.79 3.60
N GLU A 89 6.09 -6.98 4.59
CA GLU A 89 7.34 -6.23 4.55
C GLU A 89 8.55 -7.16 4.47
N TYR A 90 8.61 -8.21 5.30
CA TYR A 90 9.72 -9.17 5.27
C TYR A 90 9.85 -9.87 3.90
N LEU A 91 8.71 -10.24 3.30
CA LEU A 91 8.69 -10.83 1.97
C LEU A 91 9.13 -9.83 0.90
N PHE A 92 8.66 -8.58 0.97
CA PHE A 92 9.07 -7.51 0.07
C PHE A 92 10.58 -7.27 0.11
N ASP A 93 11.16 -7.16 1.31
CA ASP A 93 12.59 -6.92 1.49
C ASP A 93 13.44 -8.06 0.89
N LEU A 94 13.03 -9.32 1.13
CA LEU A 94 13.72 -10.48 0.58
C LEU A 94 13.69 -10.49 -0.96
N ASP A 95 12.53 -10.24 -1.57
CA ASP A 95 12.39 -10.21 -3.04
C ASP A 95 13.15 -9.02 -3.65
N ALA A 96 13.03 -7.83 -3.07
CA ALA A 96 13.73 -6.63 -3.52
C ALA A 96 15.25 -6.80 -3.45
N ALA A 97 15.78 -7.35 -2.35
CA ALA A 97 17.20 -7.63 -2.19
C ALA A 97 17.68 -8.69 -3.20
N ALA A 98 16.94 -9.79 -3.36
CA ALA A 98 17.29 -10.85 -4.32
C ALA A 98 17.32 -10.33 -5.77
N ARG A 99 16.32 -9.54 -6.17
CA ARG A 99 16.28 -8.90 -7.50
C ARG A 99 17.42 -7.91 -7.69
N SER A 100 17.75 -7.13 -6.66
CA SER A 100 18.88 -6.19 -6.71
C SER A 100 20.22 -6.92 -6.90
N LEU A 101 20.44 -8.03 -6.19
CA LEU A 101 21.61 -8.88 -6.37
C LEU A 101 21.65 -9.49 -7.78
N LEU A 102 20.53 -10.04 -8.25
CA LEU A 102 20.40 -10.59 -9.60
C LEU A 102 20.73 -9.56 -10.68
N ALA A 103 20.22 -8.33 -10.54
CA ALA A 103 20.47 -7.27 -11.51
C ALA A 103 21.94 -6.79 -11.51
N LYS A 104 22.59 -6.76 -10.34
CA LYS A 104 23.97 -6.28 -10.20
C LYS A 104 25.02 -7.31 -10.60
N TYR A 105 24.82 -8.57 -10.24
CA TYR A 105 25.85 -9.61 -10.32
C TYR A 105 25.45 -10.80 -11.21
N GLY A 106 24.23 -10.81 -11.73
CA GLY A 106 23.69 -11.96 -12.45
C GLY A 106 23.21 -13.05 -11.50
N ARG A 107 22.83 -14.18 -12.08
CA ARG A 107 22.27 -15.33 -11.35
C ARG A 107 23.39 -16.13 -10.67
N SER A 108 23.15 -16.56 -9.44
CA SER A 108 24.03 -17.45 -8.67
C SER A 108 23.22 -18.44 -7.83
N ASP A 109 23.88 -19.46 -7.29
CA ASP A 109 23.25 -20.45 -6.41
C ASP A 109 22.68 -19.79 -5.13
N GLU A 110 23.35 -18.77 -4.58
CA GLU A 110 22.88 -18.02 -3.41
C GLU A 110 21.61 -17.22 -3.72
N VAL A 111 21.56 -16.54 -4.87
CA VAL A 111 20.36 -15.81 -5.31
C VAL A 111 19.19 -16.78 -5.50
N ASP A 112 19.43 -17.95 -6.09
CA ASP A 112 18.42 -18.99 -6.26
C ASP A 112 17.91 -19.52 -4.90
N LEU A 113 18.79 -19.67 -3.91
CA LEU A 113 18.41 -20.04 -2.54
C LEU A 113 17.56 -18.96 -1.85
N ILE A 114 17.80 -17.67 -2.10
CA ILE A 114 16.97 -16.58 -1.57
C ILE A 114 15.58 -16.63 -2.21
N PHE A 115 15.47 -16.74 -3.54
CA PHE A 115 14.17 -16.86 -4.21
C PHE A 115 13.40 -18.12 -3.79
N LYS A 116 14.10 -19.25 -3.60
CA LYS A 116 13.50 -20.48 -3.03
C LYS A 116 12.96 -20.22 -1.62
N SER A 117 13.70 -19.52 -0.78
CA SER A 117 13.30 -19.22 0.60
C SER A 117 12.09 -18.28 0.63
N TYR A 118 12.11 -17.20 -0.16
CA TYR A 118 10.97 -16.32 -0.39
C TYR A 118 9.72 -17.12 -0.79
N SER A 119 9.83 -17.99 -1.79
CA SER A 119 8.70 -18.78 -2.29
C SER A 119 8.10 -19.71 -1.22
N ASN A 120 8.95 -20.33 -0.40
CA ASN A 120 8.48 -21.19 0.70
C ASN A 120 7.85 -20.39 1.85
N LEU A 121 8.38 -19.19 2.15
CA LEU A 121 7.77 -18.29 3.12
C LEU A 121 6.42 -17.77 2.63
N LEU A 122 6.32 -17.32 1.37
CA LEU A 122 5.06 -16.89 0.78
C LEU A 122 4.01 -18.02 0.83
N LYS A 123 4.39 -19.25 0.51
CA LYS A 123 3.50 -20.42 0.63
C LYS A 123 3.04 -20.66 2.08
N ARG A 124 3.90 -20.43 3.07
CA ARG A 124 3.61 -20.67 4.48
C ARG A 124 2.74 -19.56 5.10
N LEU A 125 2.98 -18.32 4.70
CA LEU A 125 2.32 -17.12 5.23
C LEU A 125 1.05 -16.76 4.45
N GLY A 126 0.95 -17.26 3.21
CA GLY A 126 -0.23 -17.09 2.36
C GLY A 126 -1.44 -17.86 2.90
N SER A 127 -2.60 -17.22 2.87
CA SER A 127 -3.92 -17.78 3.21
C SER A 127 -4.92 -17.57 2.08
#